data_AF-A0A918C751-F1
#
_entry.id   AF-A0A918C751-F1
#
_cell.length_a   1.000
_cell.length_b   1.000
_cell.length_c   1.000
_cell.angle_alpha   90.00
_cell.angle_beta   90.00
_cell.angle_gamma   90.00
#
_symmetry.space_group_name_H-M   'P 1'
#
loop_
_entity.id
_entity.type
_entity.pdbx_description
1 polymer ?
#
loop_
_entity_poly.entity_id
_entity_poly.type
_entity_poly.pdbx_seq_one_letter_code
_entity_poly.pdbx_strand_id
1 'polypeptide(L)' 'MTAERLWVNPDCGVKTRAWPEIRASLEHLVAAARTVRDELSRS' A
#
# COMPACT_ATOMS: atom_id res chain seq x y z
N MET A 1 9.97 11.43 -9.76
CA MET A 1 9.19 11.66 -8.52
C MET A 1 10.07 11.22 -7.35
N THR A 2 10.11 11.96 -6.25
CA THR A 2 10.86 11.55 -5.05
C THR A 2 9.99 10.63 -4.20
N ALA A 3 10.61 9.77 -3.37
CA ALA A 3 9.89 8.87 -2.49
C ALA A 3 8.92 9.62 -1.54
N GLU A 4 9.31 10.81 -1.08
CA GLU A 4 8.51 11.72 -0.24
C GLU A 4 7.20 12.17 -0.90
N ARG A 5 7.13 12.16 -2.23
CA ARG A 5 5.97 12.61 -3.01
C ARG A 5 5.12 11.45 -3.54
N LEU A 6 5.52 10.21 -3.25
CA LEU A 6 4.81 9.01 -3.69
C LEU A 6 3.78 8.58 -2.63
N TRP A 7 2.54 8.43 -3.07
CA TRP A 7 1.46 7.85 -2.28
C TRP A 7 1.09 6.48 -2.84
N VAL A 8 0.70 5.58 -1.95
CA VAL A 8 0.25 4.23 -2.30
C VAL A 8 -1.16 4.04 -1.80
N ASN A 9 -2.08 3.79 -2.73
CA ASN A 9 -3.49 3.58 -2.48
C ASN A 9 -4.07 2.68 -3.58
N PRO A 10 -5.24 2.05 -3.35
CA PRO A 10 -5.97 1.38 -4.42
C PRO A 10 -6.39 2.35 -5.53
N ASP A 11 -6.64 1.82 -6.73
CA ASP A 11 -7.05 2.60 -7.89
C ASP A 11 -8.39 3.35 -7.71
N CYS A 12 -9.30 2.76 -6.93
CA CYS A 12 -10.63 3.33 -6.68
C CYS A 12 -11.18 2.93 -5.30
N GLY A 13 -12.35 3.47 -4.95
CA GLY A 13 -13.06 3.11 -3.74
C GLY A 13 -13.48 1.63 -3.72
N VAL A 14 -13.52 1.04 -2.53
CA VAL A 14 -13.66 -0.43 -2.35
C VAL A 14 -15.11 -0.90 -2.21
N LYS A 15 -16.08 -0.07 -2.56
CA LYS A 15 -17.52 -0.30 -2.31
C LYS A 15 -18.08 -1.58 -2.92
N THR A 16 -17.42 -2.13 -3.94
CA THR A 16 -17.81 -3.34 -4.66
C THR A 16 -17.04 -4.59 -4.23
N ARG A 17 -16.12 -4.48 -3.26
CA ARG A 17 -15.28 -5.60 -2.78
C ARG A 17 -15.87 -6.24 -1.54
N ALA A 18 -15.69 -7.55 -1.41
CA ALA A 18 -16.08 -8.26 -0.19
C ALA A 18 -15.06 -8.00 0.93
N TRP A 19 -15.50 -8.08 2.20
CA TRP A 19 -14.64 -7.82 3.35
C TRP A 19 -13.36 -8.70 3.43
N PRO A 20 -13.44 -10.03 3.23
CA PRO A 20 -12.23 -10.86 3.30
C PRO A 20 -11.22 -10.50 2.21
N GLU A 21 -11.70 -10.20 1.01
CA GLU A 21 -10.89 -9.80 -0.14
C GLU A 21 -10.18 -8.46 0.13
N ILE A 22 -10.95 -7.42 0.45
CA ILE A 22 -10.36 -6.08 0.59
C ILE A 22 -9.41 -6.01 1.77
N ARG A 23 -9.69 -6.73 2.86
CA ARG A 23 -8.80 -6.80 4.01
C ARG A 23 -7.45 -7.37 3.62
N ALA A 24 -7.42 -8.52 2.94
CA ALA A 24 -6.17 -9.16 2.52
C ALA A 24 -5.38 -8.27 1.55
N SER A 25 -6.06 -7.64 0.58
CA SER A 25 -5.39 -6.72 -0.35
C SER A 25 -4.78 -5.51 0.35
N LEU A 26 -5.49 -4.89 1.31
CA LEU A 26 -4.97 -3.76 2.07
C LEU A 26 -3.83 -4.15 3.00
N GLU A 27 -3.90 -5.33 3.62
CA GLU A 27 -2.80 -5.88 4.43
C GLU A 27 -1.51 -6.03 3.60
N HIS A 28 -1.62 -6.57 2.38
CA HIS A 28 -0.48 -6.67 1.46
C HIS A 28 0.04 -5.31 0.99
N LEU A 29 -0.85 -4.36 0.63
CA LEU A 29 -0.47 -3.01 0.21
C LEU A 29 0.35 -2.29 1.29
N VAL A 30 -0.12 -2.38 2.55
CA VAL A 30 0.56 -1.79 3.71
C VAL A 30 1.89 -2.49 3.99
N ALA A 31 1.95 -3.81 3.88
CA ALA A 31 3.20 -4.57 4.05
C ALA A 31 4.26 -4.15 3.04
N ALA A 32 3.91 -4.09 1.74
CA ALA A 32 4.81 -3.63 0.69
C ALA A 32 5.30 -2.20 0.95
N ALA A 33 4.41 -1.29 1.33
CA ALA A 33 4.77 0.09 1.66
C ALA A 33 5.70 0.18 2.89
N ARG A 34 5.65 -0.78 3.84
CA ARG A 34 6.59 -0.84 4.96
C ARG A 34 7.97 -1.32 4.49
N THR A 35 8.03 -2.35 3.67
CA THR A 35 9.29 -2.87 3.11
C THR A 35 10.06 -1.79 2.36
N VAL A 36 9.40 -1.10 1.43
CA VAL A 36 10.04 -0.02 0.65
C VAL A 36 10.53 1.12 1.56
N ARG A 37 9.77 1.47 2.61
CA ARG A 37 10.20 2.50 3.56
C ARG A 37 11.44 2.07 4.36
N ASP A 38 11.53 0.81 4.76
CA ASP A 38 12.73 0.28 5.44
C ASP A 38 13.95 0.31 4.51
N GLU A 39 13.80 -0.13 3.25
CA GLU A 39 14.87 -0.11 2.25
C GLU A 39 15.39 1.31 1.98
N LEU A 40 14.48 2.30 1.86
CA LEU A 40 14.85 3.70 1.68
C LEU A 40 15.51 4.32 2.92
N SER A 41 15.21 3.82 4.12
CA SER A 41 15.86 4.30 5.35
C SER A 41 17.30 3.79 5.52
N ARG A 42 17.63 2.69 4.82
CA ARG A 42 18.96 2.05 4.85
C ARG A 42 19.89 2.53 3.73
N SER A 43 19.38 3.35 2.81
CA SER A 43 20.10 3.91 1.66
C SER A 43 20.55 5.34 1.94
#